data_AF-A0A933IDK0-F1
#
_entry.id   AF-A0A933IDK0-F1
#
_cell.length_a   1.000
_cell.length_b   1.000
_cell.length_c   1.000
_cell.angle_alpha   90.00
_cell.angle_beta   90.00
_cell.angle_gamma   90.00
#
_symmetry.space_group_name_H-M   'P 1'
#
loop_
_entity.id
_entity.type
_entity.pdbx_description
1 polymer ?
#
loop_
_entity_poly.entity_id
_entity_poly.type
_entity_poly.pdbx_seq_one_letter_code
_entity_poly.pdbx_strand_id
1 'polypeptide(L)'
;VLEMFERAVIERDPGRRRRLLSFVLVGAGCTAVELATELLDLARKTLVRHYRGLDPREVRIVLAEATGQIWTAGVRATPVVEALPVEWDKLGRAVVDETLVLPPTAQVAVQQARSVAGKIVRQLRGQPKRTFVYRHRGDLVSLGTADGVGEIVGLTLSGLPAWLLWRWVFLAALTGWKNRVRVSLDWMIGCLFERDLAKLEW
;
A
#
# COMPACT_ATOMS: atom_id res chain seq x y z
N VAL A 1 3.10 -9.66 -8.13
CA VAL A 1 3.05 -8.74 -9.31
C VAL A 1 3.67 -9.41 -10.53
N LEU A 2 4.95 -9.78 -10.50
CA LEU A 2 5.63 -10.43 -11.64
C LEU A 2 4.90 -11.68 -12.18
N GLU A 3 4.46 -12.57 -11.30
CA GLU A 3 3.68 -13.77 -11.66
C GLU A 3 2.42 -13.43 -12.49
N MET A 4 1.77 -12.29 -12.23
CA MET A 4 0.56 -11.89 -12.98
C MET A 4 0.90 -11.52 -14.42
N PHE A 5 2.08 -10.91 -14.65
CA PHE A 5 2.58 -10.62 -15.98
C PHE A 5 2.96 -11.89 -16.73
N GLU A 6 3.65 -12.84 -16.08
CA GLU A 6 3.99 -14.14 -16.65
C GLU A 6 2.75 -14.91 -17.09
N ARG A 7 1.73 -14.96 -16.21
CA ARG A 7 0.45 -15.62 -16.52
C ARG A 7 -0.32 -14.91 -17.63
N ALA A 8 -0.25 -13.58 -17.70
CA ALA A 8 -0.92 -12.81 -18.75
C ALA A 8 -0.32 -13.07 -20.15
N VAL A 9 0.99 -13.33 -20.24
CA VAL A 9 1.68 -13.61 -21.52
C VAL A 9 1.20 -14.92 -22.16
N ILE A 10 0.89 -15.93 -21.34
CA ILE A 10 0.41 -17.24 -21.82
C ILE A 10 -1.13 -17.34 -21.86
N GLU A 11 -1.84 -16.33 -21.36
CA GLU A 11 -3.30 -16.32 -21.30
C GLU A 11 -3.92 -15.96 -22.66
N ARG A 12 -4.75 -16.87 -23.17
CA ARG A 12 -5.40 -16.73 -24.48
C ARG A 12 -6.77 -16.06 -24.37
N ASP A 13 -7.45 -16.19 -23.22
CA ASP A 13 -8.74 -15.56 -22.99
C ASP A 13 -8.55 -14.05 -22.73
N PRO A 14 -9.04 -13.16 -23.63
CA PRO A 14 -8.87 -11.71 -23.47
C PRO A 14 -9.47 -11.18 -22.16
N GLY A 15 -10.55 -11.80 -21.68
CA GLY A 15 -11.20 -11.40 -20.43
C GLY A 15 -10.34 -11.67 -19.21
N ARG A 16 -9.69 -12.85 -19.17
CA ARG A 16 -8.75 -13.22 -18.09
C ARG A 16 -7.43 -12.48 -18.20
N ARG A 17 -6.89 -12.32 -19.40
CA ARG A 17 -5.67 -11.54 -19.66
C ARG A 17 -5.83 -10.10 -19.15
N ARG A 18 -6.97 -9.46 -19.46
CA ARG A 18 -7.29 -8.11 -18.95
C ARG A 18 -7.35 -8.04 -17.43
N ARG A 19 -7.85 -9.09 -16.76
CA ARG A 19 -7.89 -9.16 -15.29
C ARG A 19 -6.50 -9.32 -14.68
N LEU A 20 -5.64 -10.14 -15.27
CA LEU A 20 -4.25 -10.34 -14.83
C LEU A 20 -3.42 -9.06 -14.97
N LEU A 21 -3.71 -8.24 -15.99
CA LEU A 21 -3.04 -6.96 -16.24
C LEU A 21 -3.75 -5.75 -15.61
N SER A 22 -4.78 -5.97 -14.79
CA SER A 22 -5.48 -4.90 -14.07
C SER A 22 -5.10 -4.89 -12.59
N PHE A 23 -4.35 -3.87 -12.18
CA PHE A 23 -3.90 -3.66 -10.82
C PHE A 23 -4.76 -2.59 -10.15
N VAL A 24 -5.29 -2.89 -8.96
CA VAL A 24 -6.03 -1.92 -8.16
C VAL A 24 -5.18 -1.54 -6.96
N LEU A 25 -4.82 -0.27 -6.89
CA LEU A 25 -4.10 0.33 -5.77
C LEU A 25 -5.11 1.06 -4.91
N VAL A 26 -5.12 0.77 -3.61
CA VAL A 26 -6.08 1.38 -2.70
C VAL A 26 -5.39 2.15 -1.59
N GLY A 27 -6.03 3.25 -1.20
CA GLY A 27 -5.34 4.39 -0.66
C GLY A 27 -4.82 5.16 -1.85
N ALA A 28 -4.89 6.47 -1.75
CA ALA A 28 -4.35 7.31 -2.80
C ALA A 28 -3.35 8.32 -2.26
N GLY A 29 -2.81 8.03 -1.07
CA GLY A 29 -1.66 8.70 -0.47
C GLY A 29 -0.36 8.55 -1.28
N CYS A 30 0.69 9.23 -0.83
CA CYS A 30 2.02 9.23 -1.45
C CYS A 30 2.53 7.82 -1.79
N THR A 31 2.40 6.86 -0.87
CA THR A 31 2.83 5.46 -1.07
C THR A 31 2.07 4.75 -2.20
N ALA A 32 0.77 5.01 -2.34
CA ALA A 32 -0.02 4.38 -3.39
C ALA A 32 0.27 4.98 -4.77
N VAL A 33 0.52 6.29 -4.81
CA VAL A 33 0.97 6.98 -6.02
C VAL A 33 2.36 6.51 -6.43
N GLU A 34 3.30 6.40 -5.49
CA GLU A 34 4.66 5.89 -5.72
C GLU A 34 4.63 4.45 -6.21
N LEU A 35 3.81 3.60 -5.59
CA LEU A 35 3.62 2.23 -6.05
C LEU A 35 2.97 2.16 -7.45
N ALA A 36 2.05 3.08 -7.77
CA ALA A 36 1.46 3.18 -9.11
C ALA A 36 2.51 3.53 -10.16
N THR A 37 3.35 4.51 -9.87
CA THR A 37 4.41 4.95 -10.77
C THR A 37 5.45 3.85 -10.97
N GLU A 38 5.90 3.20 -9.91
CA GLU A 38 6.86 2.09 -9.98
C GLU A 38 6.31 0.91 -10.78
N LEU A 39 5.04 0.56 -10.60
CA LEU A 39 4.41 -0.53 -11.32
C LEU A 39 4.21 -0.21 -12.81
N LEU A 40 3.90 1.06 -13.14
CA LEU A 40 3.80 1.53 -14.51
C LEU A 40 5.17 1.57 -15.20
N ASP A 41 6.20 2.04 -14.49
CA ASP A 41 7.57 2.07 -15.00
C ASP A 41 8.12 0.67 -15.20
N LEU A 42 7.89 -0.25 -14.25
CA LEU A 42 8.21 -1.67 -14.38
C LEU A 42 7.57 -2.24 -15.66
N ALA A 43 6.28 -2.00 -15.88
CA ALA A 43 5.57 -2.48 -17.07
C ALA A 43 6.13 -1.88 -18.38
N ARG A 44 6.32 -0.56 -18.42
CA ARG A 44 6.68 0.17 -19.65
C ARG A 44 8.15 0.08 -20.02
N LYS A 45 9.05 0.07 -19.03
CA LYS A 45 10.51 0.15 -19.26
C LYS A 45 11.19 -1.21 -19.16
N THR A 46 10.75 -2.05 -18.23
CA THR A 46 11.45 -3.31 -17.89
C THR A 46 10.78 -4.52 -18.53
N LEU A 47 9.48 -4.71 -18.30
CA LEU A 47 8.79 -5.96 -18.66
C LEU A 47 8.59 -6.09 -20.17
N VAL A 48 8.38 -4.98 -20.90
CA VAL A 48 8.27 -4.98 -22.37
C VAL A 48 9.53 -5.56 -23.05
N ARG A 49 10.69 -5.48 -22.40
CA ARG A 49 11.96 -6.01 -22.93
C ARG A 49 12.11 -7.51 -22.73
N HIS A 50 11.47 -8.06 -21.70
CA HIS A 50 11.65 -9.46 -21.27
C HIS A 50 10.49 -10.36 -21.71
N TYR A 51 9.28 -9.81 -21.88
CA TYR A 51 8.08 -10.56 -22.22
C TYR A 51 7.58 -10.19 -23.63
N ARG A 52 8.02 -10.95 -24.64
CA ARG A 52 7.52 -10.83 -26.01
C ARG A 52 6.02 -11.16 -26.03
N GLY A 53 5.19 -10.20 -26.44
CA GLY A 53 3.72 -10.34 -26.51
C GLY A 53 2.93 -9.56 -25.45
N LEU A 54 3.63 -8.95 -24.48
CA LEU A 54 3.02 -8.00 -23.54
C LEU A 54 2.98 -6.60 -24.17
N ASP A 55 1.78 -6.06 -24.42
CA ASP A 55 1.61 -4.65 -24.74
C ASP A 55 1.48 -3.84 -23.42
N PRO A 56 2.39 -2.89 -23.13
CA PRO A 56 2.30 -2.04 -21.95
C PRO A 56 1.00 -1.23 -21.85
N ARG A 57 0.29 -1.03 -22.95
CA ARG A 57 -1.02 -0.34 -22.99
C ARG A 57 -2.15 -1.19 -22.42
N GLU A 58 -1.98 -2.50 -22.33
CA GLU A 58 -2.96 -3.40 -21.70
C GLU A 58 -2.90 -3.35 -20.17
N VAL A 59 -1.80 -2.85 -19.61
CA VAL A 59 -1.62 -2.71 -18.17
C VAL A 59 -2.50 -1.58 -17.67
N ARG A 60 -3.49 -1.94 -16.86
CA ARG A 60 -4.43 -1.00 -16.27
C ARG A 60 -4.12 -0.86 -14.79
N ILE A 61 -3.72 0.34 -14.38
CA ILE A 61 -3.61 0.68 -12.97
C ILE A 61 -4.84 1.50 -12.61
N VAL A 62 -5.59 1.04 -11.62
CA VAL A 62 -6.75 1.74 -11.07
C VAL A 62 -6.37 2.16 -9.67
N LEU A 63 -6.18 3.47 -9.47
CA LEU A 63 -6.17 4.06 -8.14
C LEU A 63 -7.63 4.14 -7.69
N ALA A 64 -7.95 3.43 -6.63
CA ALA A 64 -9.30 3.30 -6.16
C ALA A 64 -9.34 3.72 -4.69
N GLU A 65 -9.91 4.87 -4.40
CA GLU A 65 -10.03 5.42 -3.05
C GLU A 65 -11.46 5.22 -2.54
N ALA A 66 -11.62 4.83 -1.26
CA ALA A 66 -12.93 4.64 -0.63
C ALA A 66 -13.67 5.98 -0.52
N THR A 67 -12.90 7.05 -0.57
CA THR A 67 -13.19 8.44 -0.29
C THR A 67 -12.70 9.30 -1.47
N GLY A 68 -13.23 9.04 -2.67
CA GLY A 68 -13.29 9.97 -3.81
C GLY A 68 -12.01 10.62 -4.38
N GLN A 69 -10.78 10.36 -3.89
CA GLN A 69 -9.65 11.27 -4.08
C GLN A 69 -8.26 10.63 -4.10
N ILE A 70 -7.26 11.39 -4.57
CA ILE A 70 -5.86 11.00 -4.60
C ILE A 70 -4.99 12.04 -3.89
N TRP A 71 -4.32 11.65 -2.80
CA TRP A 71 -3.46 12.49 -1.98
C TRP A 71 -1.99 12.33 -2.39
N THR A 72 -1.50 13.24 -3.23
CA THR A 72 -0.06 13.45 -3.41
C THR A 72 0.42 14.41 -2.33
N ALA A 73 1.12 13.89 -1.31
CA ALA A 73 1.68 14.72 -0.25
C ALA A 73 2.63 15.78 -0.84
N GLY A 74 2.19 17.04 -0.88
CA GLY A 74 3.03 18.26 -0.93
C GLY A 74 4.04 18.44 -2.08
N VAL A 75 4.15 17.52 -3.03
CA VAL A 75 5.11 17.60 -4.14
C VAL A 75 4.35 17.58 -5.47
N ARG A 76 4.79 18.40 -6.42
CA ARG A 76 4.23 18.49 -7.78
C ARG A 76 3.96 17.10 -8.34
N ALA A 77 2.73 16.87 -8.82
CA ALA A 77 2.35 15.64 -9.48
C ALA A 77 3.38 15.25 -10.56
N THR A 78 3.78 13.99 -10.60
CA THR A 78 4.61 13.50 -11.70
C THR A 78 3.80 13.54 -13.01
N PRO A 79 4.43 13.59 -14.20
CA PRO A 79 3.69 13.66 -15.48
C PRO A 79 2.65 12.54 -15.68
N VAL A 80 2.85 11.39 -15.02
CA VAL A 80 1.91 10.27 -15.02
C VAL A 80 0.67 10.57 -14.18
N VAL A 81 0.84 11.29 -13.07
CA VAL A 81 -0.24 11.66 -12.14
C VAL A 81 -1.04 12.83 -12.70
N GLU A 82 -0.40 13.79 -13.38
CA GLU A 82 -1.07 14.87 -14.13
C GLU A 82 -2.03 14.34 -15.21
N ALA A 83 -1.77 13.15 -15.76
CA ALA A 83 -2.62 12.53 -16.78
C ALA A 83 -3.91 11.89 -16.22
N LEU A 84 -4.13 11.92 -14.90
CA LEU A 84 -5.34 11.38 -14.27
C LEU A 84 -6.53 12.34 -14.43
N PRO A 85 -7.75 11.86 -14.71
CA PRO A 85 -8.94 12.68 -14.90
C PRO A 85 -9.54 13.14 -13.56
N VAL A 86 -8.82 14.00 -12.85
CA VAL A 86 -9.21 14.57 -11.54
C VAL A 86 -9.12 16.09 -11.58
N GLU A 87 -9.87 16.76 -10.70
CA GLU A 87 -9.71 18.21 -10.49
C GLU A 87 -8.38 18.49 -9.79
N TRP A 88 -7.84 19.70 -9.95
CA TRP A 88 -6.55 20.09 -9.38
C TRP A 88 -6.68 21.43 -8.65
N ASP A 89 -5.98 21.61 -7.53
CA ASP A 89 -5.89 22.88 -6.85
C ASP A 89 -4.75 23.75 -7.37
N LYS A 90 -4.68 24.98 -6.84
CA LYS A 90 -3.65 25.98 -7.20
C LYS A 90 -2.22 25.56 -6.86
N LEU A 91 -2.04 24.50 -6.07
CA LEU A 91 -0.76 23.93 -5.66
C LEU A 91 -0.40 22.67 -6.47
N GLY A 92 -1.20 22.32 -7.48
CA GLY A 92 -0.99 21.13 -8.31
C GLY A 92 -1.32 19.81 -7.61
N ARG A 93 -2.18 19.86 -6.58
CA ARG A 93 -2.67 18.70 -5.83
C ARG A 93 -4.06 18.34 -6.33
N ALA A 94 -4.42 17.06 -6.32
CA ALA A 94 -5.75 16.67 -6.78
C ALA A 94 -6.87 17.13 -5.80
N VAL A 95 -7.94 17.66 -6.39
CA VAL A 95 -9.28 18.05 -5.90
C VAL A 95 -9.91 17.09 -4.91
N VAL A 96 -10.10 17.51 -3.66
CA VAL A 96 -10.59 16.67 -2.59
C VAL A 96 -11.70 17.34 -1.74
N ASP A 97 -12.96 16.88 -1.85
CA ASP A 97 -14.07 17.08 -0.87
C ASP A 97 -13.63 17.06 0.62
N GLU A 98 -14.16 18.02 1.38
CA GLU A 98 -13.69 18.53 2.69
C GLU A 98 -13.98 17.59 3.88
N THR A 99 -14.83 16.58 3.70
CA THR A 99 -15.37 15.75 4.80
C THR A 99 -14.41 14.69 5.37
N LEU A 100 -13.17 14.60 4.87
CA LEU A 100 -12.34 13.39 4.98
C LEU A 100 -10.89 13.63 5.43
N VAL A 101 -10.73 14.46 6.46
CA VAL A 101 -9.47 14.57 7.22
C VAL A 101 -9.29 13.33 8.11
N LEU A 102 -8.98 12.18 7.50
CA LEU A 102 -8.52 10.97 8.22
C LEU A 102 -7.00 11.01 8.36
N PRO A 103 -6.43 10.49 9.46
CA PRO A 103 -4.99 10.50 9.67
C PRO A 103 -4.30 9.63 8.60
N PRO A 104 -3.16 10.07 8.04
CA PRO A 104 -2.46 9.35 6.97
C PRO A 104 -1.71 8.13 7.52
N THR A 105 -2.45 7.12 7.99
CA THR A 105 -1.91 5.90 8.59
C THR A 105 -2.12 4.67 7.70
N ALA A 106 -1.24 3.68 7.83
CA ALA A 106 -1.38 2.40 7.12
C ALA A 106 -2.72 1.70 7.42
N GLN A 107 -3.26 1.91 8.61
CA GLN A 107 -4.56 1.35 9.00
C GLN A 107 -5.71 1.93 8.18
N VAL A 108 -5.73 3.25 7.97
CA VAL A 108 -6.73 3.93 7.13
C VAL A 108 -6.65 3.37 5.71
N ALA A 109 -5.45 3.33 5.12
CA ALA A 109 -5.23 2.80 3.78
C ALA A 109 -5.70 1.35 3.61
N VAL A 110 -5.36 0.45 4.54
CA VAL A 110 -5.78 -0.97 4.47
C VAL A 110 -7.29 -1.15 4.64
N GLN A 111 -7.93 -0.32 5.47
CA GLN A 111 -9.39 -0.40 5.64
C GLN A 111 -10.14 0.17 4.43
N GLN A 112 -9.64 1.28 3.87
CA GLN A 112 -10.12 1.80 2.59
C GLN A 112 -9.96 0.75 1.49
N ALA A 113 -8.84 -0.01 1.48
CA ALA A 113 -8.57 -1.12 0.56
C ALA A 113 -9.70 -2.13 0.47
N ARG A 114 -10.11 -2.63 1.63
CA ARG A 114 -11.16 -3.62 1.72
C ARG A 114 -12.51 -3.04 1.34
N SER A 115 -12.80 -1.81 1.75
CA SER A 115 -14.05 -1.12 1.44
C SER A 115 -14.22 -0.91 -0.06
N VAL A 116 -13.19 -0.39 -0.72
CA VAL A 116 -13.17 -0.16 -2.18
C VAL A 116 -13.31 -1.46 -2.96
N ALA A 117 -12.52 -2.48 -2.62
CA ALA A 117 -12.63 -3.78 -3.27
C ALA A 117 -14.07 -4.31 -3.18
N GLY A 118 -14.70 -4.19 -2.01
CA GLY A 118 -16.11 -4.52 -1.81
C GLY A 118 -17.06 -3.66 -2.66
N LYS A 119 -16.83 -2.34 -2.77
CA LYS A 119 -17.61 -1.42 -3.61
C LYS A 119 -17.52 -1.79 -5.09
N ILE A 120 -16.32 -2.09 -5.60
CA ILE A 120 -16.11 -2.51 -6.99
C ILE A 120 -16.88 -3.80 -7.29
N VAL A 121 -16.76 -4.82 -6.42
CA VAL A 121 -17.48 -6.09 -6.59
C VAL A 121 -19.00 -5.89 -6.55
N ARG A 122 -19.51 -5.03 -5.65
CA ARG A 122 -20.94 -4.70 -5.57
C ARG A 122 -21.42 -3.95 -6.82
N GLN A 123 -20.65 -2.99 -7.31
CA GLN A 123 -20.95 -2.23 -8.52
C GLN A 123 -21.00 -3.14 -9.75
N LEU A 124 -20.06 -4.08 -9.89
CA LEU A 124 -20.06 -5.08 -10.96
C LEU A 124 -21.28 -6.03 -10.89
N ARG A 125 -21.92 -6.14 -9.72
CA ARG A 125 -23.11 -6.97 -9.49
C ARG A 125 -24.41 -6.16 -9.46
N GLY A 126 -24.38 -4.87 -9.80
CA GLY A 126 -25.56 -3.99 -9.76
C GLY A 126 -26.13 -3.75 -8.36
N GLN A 127 -25.34 -3.97 -7.30
CA GLN A 127 -25.77 -3.81 -5.92
C GLN A 127 -25.48 -2.39 -5.38
N PRO A 128 -26.27 -1.90 -4.41
CA PRO A 128 -26.02 -0.60 -3.79
C PRO A 128 -24.65 -0.56 -3.09
N LYS A 129 -23.97 0.57 -3.26
CA LYS A 129 -22.66 0.86 -2.66
C LYS A 129 -22.84 1.06 -1.14
N ARG A 130 -21.91 0.54 -0.34
CA ARG A 130 -21.88 0.77 1.12
C ARG A 130 -20.97 1.94 1.46
N THR A 131 -21.37 2.76 2.41
CA THR A 131 -20.54 3.85 2.97
C THR A 131 -19.35 3.27 3.72
N PHE A 132 -18.19 3.93 3.58
CA PHE A 132 -17.00 3.57 4.35
C PHE A 132 -17.11 4.15 5.76
N VAL A 133 -16.79 3.34 6.77
CA VAL A 133 -16.70 3.78 8.17
C VAL A 133 -15.33 3.37 8.67
N TYR A 134 -14.51 4.34 9.05
CA TYR A 134 -13.20 4.08 9.63
C TYR A 134 -13.36 3.49 11.03
N ARG A 135 -12.66 2.38 11.32
CA ARG A 135 -12.57 1.81 12.66
C ARG A 135 -11.14 1.95 13.15
N HIS A 136 -10.88 2.87 14.07
CA HIS A 136 -9.60 2.92 14.78
C HIS A 136 -9.41 1.63 15.60
N ARG A 137 -8.19 1.10 15.67
CA ARG A 137 -7.86 -0.21 16.29
C ARG A 137 -6.80 -0.08 17.36
N GLY A 138 -6.46 1.15 17.73
CA GLY A 138 -5.29 1.43 18.54
C GLY A 138 -4.09 1.93 17.73
N ASP A 139 -3.18 2.57 18.44
CA ASP A 139 -1.89 3.05 17.94
C ASP A 139 -0.79 2.38 18.76
N LEU A 140 0.26 1.87 18.12
CA LEU A 140 1.41 1.26 18.79
C LEU A 140 2.69 1.81 18.18
N VAL A 141 3.59 2.27 19.02
CA VAL A 141 4.88 2.85 18.65
C VAL A 141 5.97 2.21 19.50
N SER A 142 7.10 1.85 18.88
CA SER A 142 8.31 1.47 19.60
C SER A 142 9.20 2.70 19.77
N LEU A 143 9.69 2.94 20.99
CA LEU A 143 10.57 4.07 21.36
C LEU A 143 12.04 3.67 21.50
N GLY A 144 12.40 2.43 21.16
CA GLY A 144 13.77 1.92 21.27
C GLY A 144 13.81 0.46 21.68
N THR A 145 14.97 0.02 22.19
CA THR A 145 15.16 -1.33 22.71
C THR A 145 14.33 -1.53 23.96
N ALA A 146 13.43 -2.51 23.96
CA ALA A 146 12.56 -2.86 25.08
C ALA A 146 11.60 -1.75 25.55
N ASP A 147 11.42 -0.68 24.77
CA ASP A 147 10.52 0.41 25.09
C ASP A 147 9.54 0.71 23.96
N GLY A 148 8.29 0.94 24.33
CA GLY A 148 7.18 1.15 23.43
C GLY A 148 5.99 1.75 24.17
N VAL A 149 5.13 2.41 23.42
CA VAL A 149 3.88 2.99 23.93
C VAL A 149 2.80 2.68 22.92
N GLY A 150 1.63 2.28 23.41
CA GLY A 150 0.49 2.17 22.54
C GLY A 150 -0.82 2.08 23.27
N GLU A 151 -1.88 2.45 22.57
CA GLU A 151 -3.25 2.31 23.01
C GLU A 151 -3.90 1.22 22.16
N ILE A 152 -4.56 0.24 22.78
CA ILE A 152 -5.36 -0.77 22.08
C ILE A 152 -6.72 -0.86 22.75
N VAL A 153 -7.77 -0.54 21.99
CA VAL A 153 -9.17 -0.71 22.42
C VAL A 153 -9.40 -0.08 23.82
N GLY A 154 -8.85 1.12 24.04
CA GLY A 154 -8.96 1.88 25.30
C GLY A 154 -7.98 1.49 26.41
N LEU A 155 -7.07 0.52 26.19
CA LEU A 155 -5.99 0.20 27.13
C LEU A 155 -4.68 0.84 26.68
N THR A 156 -4.12 1.71 27.52
CA THR A 156 -2.78 2.28 27.32
C THR A 156 -1.72 1.35 27.91
N LEU A 157 -0.80 0.90 27.08
CA LEU A 157 0.36 0.08 27.45
C LEU A 157 1.64 0.89 27.23
N SER A 158 2.61 0.71 28.11
CA SER A 158 3.93 1.34 28.02
C SER A 158 5.06 0.36 28.40
N GLY A 159 6.28 0.66 27.99
CA GLY A 159 7.48 -0.13 28.26
C GLY A 159 7.51 -1.47 27.52
N LEU A 160 8.14 -2.47 28.16
CA LEU A 160 8.37 -3.80 27.58
C LEU A 160 7.09 -4.50 27.07
N PRO A 161 5.94 -4.48 27.78
CA PRO A 161 4.70 -5.10 27.29
C PRO A 161 4.19 -4.48 25.98
N ALA A 162 4.24 -3.15 25.87
CA ALA A 162 3.87 -2.44 24.64
C ALA A 162 4.84 -2.74 23.50
N TRP A 163 6.14 -2.80 23.82
CA TRP A 163 7.19 -3.15 22.87
C TRP A 163 7.04 -4.58 22.30
N LEU A 164 6.75 -5.57 23.15
CA LEU A 164 6.49 -6.95 22.74
C LEU A 164 5.24 -7.06 21.87
N LEU A 165 4.17 -6.35 22.28
CA LEU A 165 2.91 -6.33 21.55
C LEU A 165 3.06 -5.69 20.17
N TRP A 166 3.82 -4.59 20.08
CA TRP A 166 4.19 -3.97 18.80
C TRP A 166 4.92 -4.95 17.88
N ARG A 167 5.94 -5.67 18.39
CA ARG A 167 6.66 -6.71 17.62
C ARG A 167 5.72 -7.80 17.11
N TRP A 168 4.79 -8.25 17.95
CA TRP A 168 3.83 -9.28 17.57
C TRP A 168 2.88 -8.80 16.47
N VAL A 169 2.29 -7.61 16.61
CA VAL A 169 1.40 -7.00 15.60
C VAL A 169 2.15 -6.80 14.27
N PHE A 170 3.39 -6.33 14.32
CA PHE A 170 4.21 -6.10 13.14
C PHE A 170 4.53 -7.41 12.40
N LEU A 171 4.92 -8.47 13.12
CA LEU A 171 5.15 -9.80 12.54
C LEU A 171 3.86 -10.40 11.96
N ALA A 172 2.72 -10.20 12.62
CA ALA A 172 1.43 -10.65 12.12
C ALA A 172 1.01 -9.92 10.83
N ALA A 173 1.36 -8.63 10.72
CA ALA A 173 1.11 -7.81 9.53
C ALA A 173 1.97 -8.21 8.32
N LEU A 174 3.16 -8.78 8.53
CA LEU A 174 4.01 -9.28 7.45
C LEU A 174 3.34 -10.45 6.71
N THR A 175 3.20 -10.31 5.40
CA THR A 175 2.69 -11.37 4.52
C THR A 175 3.82 -12.32 4.13
N GLY A 176 3.64 -13.62 4.39
CA GLY A 176 4.54 -14.69 3.97
C GLY A 176 5.47 -15.21 5.08
N TRP A 177 5.55 -16.53 5.22
CA TRP A 177 6.32 -17.22 6.27
C TRP A 177 7.82 -16.90 6.23
N LYS A 178 8.42 -16.83 5.03
CA LYS A 178 9.85 -16.52 4.85
C LYS A 178 10.23 -15.13 5.39
N ASN A 179 9.40 -14.12 5.13
CA ASN A 179 9.65 -12.76 5.62
C ASN A 179 9.50 -12.67 7.13
N ARG A 180 8.52 -13.37 7.71
CA ARG A 180 8.36 -13.45 9.16
C ARG A 180 9.59 -14.07 9.83
N VAL A 181 10.08 -15.20 9.33
CA VAL A 181 11.25 -15.88 9.89
C VAL A 181 12.50 -15.01 9.79
N ARG A 182 12.76 -14.39 8.62
CA ARG A 182 13.93 -13.52 8.43
C ARG A 182 13.91 -12.34 9.41
N VAL A 183 12.79 -11.62 9.48
CA VAL A 183 12.67 -10.43 10.35
C VAL A 183 12.76 -10.83 11.83
N SER A 184 12.17 -11.95 12.23
CA SER A 184 12.32 -12.47 13.59
C SER A 184 13.77 -12.82 13.93
N LEU A 185 14.51 -13.43 12.99
CA LEU A 185 15.93 -13.73 13.16
C LEU A 185 16.78 -12.46 13.25
N ASP A 186 16.56 -11.48 12.36
CA ASP A 186 17.27 -10.19 12.40
C ASP A 186 17.04 -9.48 13.75
N TRP A 187 15.82 -9.52 14.27
CA TRP A 187 15.53 -8.92 15.57
C TRP A 187 16.03 -9.74 16.76
N MET A 188 16.21 -11.05 16.62
CA MET A 188 16.89 -11.88 17.64
C MET A 188 18.38 -11.55 17.67
N ILE A 189 19.01 -11.46 16.50
CA ILE A 189 20.43 -11.10 16.37
C ILE A 189 20.66 -9.69 16.91
N GLY A 190 19.82 -8.72 16.55
CA GLY A 190 19.93 -7.35 17.09
C GLY A 190 19.61 -7.19 18.58
N CYS A 191 19.09 -8.23 19.25
CA CYS A 191 18.99 -8.27 20.71
C CYS A 191 20.23 -8.88 21.37
N LEU A 192 20.95 -9.78 20.68
CA LEU A 192 22.17 -10.41 21.17
C LEU A 192 23.45 -9.66 20.78
N PHE A 193 23.40 -8.87 19.71
CA PHE A 193 24.54 -8.15 19.14
C PHE A 193 24.13 -6.70 18.85
N GLU A 194 24.98 -5.73 19.19
CA GLU A 194 24.77 -4.34 18.79
C GLU A 194 24.70 -4.24 17.26
N ARG A 195 23.84 -3.35 16.76
CA ARG A 195 23.72 -3.10 15.31
C ARG A 195 25.09 -2.70 14.78
N ASP A 196 25.67 -3.55 13.93
CA ASP A 196 26.98 -3.32 13.34
C ASP A 196 26.94 -2.04 12.49
N LEU A 197 27.45 -0.93 13.05
CA LEU A 197 27.63 0.35 12.39
C LEU A 197 28.99 0.36 11.68
N ALA A 198 29.27 -0.65 10.86
CA ALA A 198 30.44 -0.64 10.00
C ALA A 198 30.26 0.45 8.93
N LYS A 199 30.51 1.70 9.31
CA LYS A 199 30.87 2.78 8.39
C LYS A 199 32.20 2.36 7.77
N LEU A 200 32.15 1.90 6.52
CA LEU A 200 33.31 1.90 5.65
C LEU A 200 33.67 3.37 5.41
N GLU A 201 34.62 3.87 6.20
CA GLU A 201 35.33 5.10 5.88
C GLU A 201 36.23 4.81 4.67
N TRP A 202 35.99 5.53 3.58
CA TRP A 202 36.97 5.85 2.56
C TRP A 202 37.02 7.37 2.46
#